data_AF-A0A4R5TPX8-F1
#
_entry.id   AF-A0A4R5TPX8-F1
#
_cell.length_a   1.000
_cell.length_b   1.000
_cell.length_c   1.000
_cell.angle_alpha   90.00
_cell.angle_beta   90.00
_cell.angle_gamma   90.00
#
_symmetry.space_group_name_H-M   'P 1'
#
loop_
_entity.id
_entity.type
_entity.pdbx_description
1 polymer ?
#
loop_
_entity_poly.entity_id
_entity_poly.type
_entity_poly.pdbx_seq_one_letter_code
_entity_poly.pdbx_strand_id
1 'polypeptide(L)'
;METQSLIGKVVLEILNPLCEPVHPAWANEHTTPIATSMAVLRLTGGELIQLAPCEVELEPGKYPSLSLSLQACDSSALQWVGNGKTYSMRPLVEAADLLPFTVSQFKESDPLGEGAISEVVLLSPDGSQLLFRHLMPPMTLGIEVTGQAPNNSFKPTPLRGAA
;
A
#
# COMPACT_ATOMS: atom_id res chain seq x y z
N MET A 1 2.04 16.22 -6.33
CA MET A 1 1.90 16.06 -4.87
C MET A 1 3.28 15.77 -4.34
N GLU A 2 3.78 16.52 -3.36
CA GLU A 2 5.09 16.21 -2.77
C GLU A 2 4.95 14.88 -2.01
N THR A 3 5.78 13.90 -2.33
CA THR A 3 5.66 12.53 -1.81
C THR A 3 5.82 12.45 -0.28
N GLN A 4 6.47 13.44 0.33
CA GLN A 4 6.56 13.62 1.79
C GLN A 4 5.26 14.08 2.47
N SER A 5 4.23 14.48 1.71
CA SER A 5 2.95 14.99 2.26
C SER A 5 2.15 13.98 3.09
N LEU A 6 2.50 12.69 3.02
CA LEU A 6 1.88 11.64 3.84
C LEU A 6 2.38 11.64 5.29
N ILE A 7 3.53 12.25 5.59
CA ILE A 7 4.06 12.28 6.96
C ILE A 7 3.08 13.01 7.88
N GLY A 8 2.76 12.39 9.02
CA GLY A 8 1.80 12.89 10.00
C GLY A 8 0.34 12.58 9.66
N LYS A 9 0.05 12.00 8.49
CA LYS A 9 -1.29 11.53 8.13
C LYS A 9 -1.57 10.16 8.75
N VAL A 10 -2.85 9.85 8.91
CA VAL A 10 -3.32 8.56 9.42
C VAL A 10 -4.07 7.86 8.29
N VAL A 11 -3.61 6.66 7.92
CA VAL A 11 -4.28 5.77 6.97
C VAL A 11 -5.34 4.98 7.73
N LEU A 12 -6.59 5.06 7.28
CA LEU A 12 -7.73 4.35 7.86
C LEU A 12 -8.05 3.06 7.10
N GLU A 13 -7.91 3.09 5.78
CA GLU A 13 -8.15 1.93 4.93
C GLU A 13 -7.11 1.88 3.81
N ILE A 14 -6.72 0.66 3.44
CA ILE A 14 -6.04 0.37 2.18
C ILE A 14 -7.05 -0.36 1.32
N LEU A 15 -7.35 0.18 0.15
CA LEU A 15 -8.36 -0.33 -0.77
C LEU A 15 -7.68 -0.84 -2.03
N ASN A 16 -8.03 -2.02 -2.50
CA ASN A 16 -7.48 -2.58 -3.74
C ASN A 16 -8.58 -3.21 -4.59
N PRO A 17 -8.40 -3.29 -5.92
CA PRO A 17 -9.27 -4.11 -6.73
C PRO A 17 -8.91 -5.56 -6.41
N LEU A 18 -9.90 -6.34 -5.98
CA LEU A 18 -9.78 -7.79 -5.91
C LEU A 18 -9.71 -8.33 -7.34
N CYS A 19 -8.55 -8.16 -7.96
CA CYS A 19 -8.17 -8.86 -9.17
C CYS A 19 -7.72 -10.27 -8.76
N GLU A 20 -7.86 -11.20 -9.70
CA GLU A 20 -7.58 -12.63 -9.52
C GLU A 20 -6.26 -12.86 -8.76
N PRO A 21 -6.19 -13.92 -7.92
CA PRO A 21 -5.01 -14.19 -7.12
C PRO A 21 -3.75 -14.19 -7.98
N VAL A 22 -2.67 -13.66 -7.42
CA VAL A 22 -1.34 -13.66 -8.06
C VAL A 22 -1.08 -15.04 -8.65
N HIS A 23 -0.75 -15.08 -9.94
CA HIS A 23 -0.51 -16.34 -10.61
C HIS A 23 0.53 -17.15 -9.81
N PRO A 24 0.30 -18.43 -9.47
CA PRO A 24 1.16 -19.18 -8.54
C PRO A 24 2.65 -19.21 -8.90
N ALA A 25 2.98 -19.07 -10.19
CA ALA A 25 4.38 -18.95 -10.66
C ALA A 25 5.11 -17.68 -10.16
N TRP A 26 4.38 -16.71 -9.62
CA TRP A 26 4.88 -15.45 -9.09
C TRP A 26 4.66 -15.34 -7.57
N ALA A 27 4.38 -16.45 -6.89
CA ALA A 27 4.37 -16.51 -5.43
C ALA A 27 5.63 -17.25 -4.95
N ASN A 28 6.59 -16.53 -4.38
CA ASN A 28 7.79 -17.05 -3.73
C ASN A 28 8.18 -16.20 -2.51
N GLU A 29 9.30 -16.54 -1.85
CA GLU A 29 9.80 -15.85 -0.66
C GLU A 29 10.26 -14.39 -0.88
N HIS A 30 10.31 -13.94 -2.14
CA HIS A 30 10.71 -12.58 -2.55
C HIS A 30 9.57 -11.77 -3.16
N THR A 31 8.41 -12.38 -3.42
CA THR A 31 7.21 -11.67 -3.84
C THR A 31 6.38 -11.33 -2.63
N THR A 32 6.00 -10.06 -2.52
CA THR A 32 5.12 -9.60 -1.45
C THR A 32 3.83 -10.45 -1.43
N PRO A 33 3.26 -10.77 -0.26
CA PRO A 33 2.13 -11.70 -0.15
C PRO A 33 0.90 -11.31 -0.98
N ILE A 34 0.79 -10.02 -1.29
CA ILE A 34 -0.34 -9.41 -1.98
C ILE A 34 0.19 -8.75 -3.26
N ALA A 35 -0.42 -9.07 -4.39
CA ALA A 35 -0.20 -8.33 -5.63
C ALA A 35 -1.52 -7.93 -6.28
N THR A 36 -1.58 -6.70 -6.78
CA THR A 36 -2.79 -6.07 -7.33
C THR A 36 -2.43 -5.07 -8.42
N SER A 37 -3.41 -4.53 -9.15
CA SER A 37 -3.14 -3.51 -10.17
C SER A 37 -2.88 -2.13 -9.59
N MET A 38 -3.43 -1.82 -8.41
CA MET A 38 -3.25 -0.54 -7.70
C MET A 38 -3.78 -0.64 -6.27
N ALA A 39 -3.48 0.36 -5.46
CA ALA A 39 -4.09 0.56 -4.15
C ALA A 39 -4.55 2.01 -3.98
N VAL A 40 -5.56 2.23 -3.13
CA VAL A 40 -6.01 3.55 -2.70
C VAL A 40 -5.96 3.61 -1.19
N LEU A 41 -5.20 4.54 -0.65
CA LEU A 41 -5.17 4.86 0.78
C LEU A 41 -6.29 5.84 1.07
N ARG A 42 -7.17 5.50 2.02
CA ARG A 42 -8.11 6.45 2.61
C ARG A 42 -7.50 7.02 3.88
N LEU A 43 -7.28 8.32 3.90
CA LEU A 43 -6.71 9.02 5.05
C LEU A 43 -7.80 9.57 5.98
N THR A 44 -7.43 9.85 7.22
CA THR A 44 -8.25 10.65 8.13
C THR A 44 -8.54 12.02 7.51
N GLY A 45 -9.81 12.39 7.44
CA GLY A 45 -10.28 13.58 6.72
C GLY A 45 -10.90 13.26 5.35
N GLY A 46 -10.85 12.01 4.90
CA GLY A 46 -11.52 11.55 3.68
C GLY A 46 -10.71 11.73 2.40
N GLU A 47 -9.48 12.25 2.50
CA GLU A 47 -8.53 12.32 1.39
C GLU A 47 -8.22 10.91 0.86
N LEU A 48 -8.12 10.78 -0.46
CA LEU A 48 -7.81 9.53 -1.14
C LEU A 48 -6.50 9.67 -1.92
N ILE A 49 -5.58 8.74 -1.71
CA ILE A 49 -4.28 8.71 -2.40
C ILE A 49 -4.15 7.37 -3.13
N GLN A 50 -4.02 7.43 -4.46
CA GLN A 50 -3.79 6.26 -5.29
C GLN A 50 -2.30 5.94 -5.42
N LEU A 51 -1.97 4.66 -5.32
CA LEU A 51 -0.69 4.05 -5.63
C LEU A 51 -0.86 3.09 -6.80
N ALA A 52 -0.12 3.29 -7.88
CA ALA A 52 -0.17 2.38 -9.03
C ALA A 52 1.22 2.21 -9.67
N PRO A 53 1.53 0.99 -10.16
CA PRO A 53 2.69 0.76 -10.99
C PRO A 53 2.56 1.54 -12.29
N CYS A 54 3.65 2.17 -12.74
CA CYS A 54 3.71 2.88 -13.99
C CYS A 54 5.07 2.74 -14.66
N GLU A 55 5.13 3.16 -15.91
CA GLU A 55 6.35 3.26 -16.69
C GLU A 55 6.72 4.74 -16.85
N VAL A 56 8.01 5.06 -16.70
CA VAL A 56 8.55 6.41 -16.89
C VAL A 56 9.70 6.38 -17.86
N GLU A 57 9.65 7.24 -18.88
CA GLU A 57 10.76 7.42 -19.80
C GLU A 57 11.78 8.39 -19.17
N LEU A 58 12.91 7.85 -18.71
CA LEU A 58 13.99 8.66 -18.14
C LEU A 58 15.01 9.10 -19.21
N GLU A 59 15.20 8.27 -20.22
CA GLU A 59 16.13 8.52 -21.32
C GLU A 59 15.46 8.26 -22.67
N PRO A 60 15.51 9.23 -23.60
CA PRO A 60 14.93 9.08 -24.92
C PRO A 60 15.45 7.84 -25.65
N GLY A 61 14.54 6.99 -26.12
CA GLY A 61 14.86 5.81 -26.93
C GLY A 61 15.36 4.59 -26.15
N LYS A 62 15.31 4.62 -24.80
CA LYS A 62 15.43 3.40 -23.97
C LYS A 62 14.05 2.84 -23.63
N TYR A 63 14.02 1.59 -23.18
CA TYR A 63 12.81 1.05 -22.57
C TYR A 63 12.44 1.88 -21.33
N PRO A 64 11.15 2.15 -21.09
CA PRO A 64 10.72 2.86 -19.90
C PRO A 64 11.16 2.14 -18.63
N SER A 65 11.56 2.91 -17.61
CA SER A 65 11.85 2.40 -16.28
C SER A 65 10.54 2.11 -15.54
N LEU A 66 10.52 1.07 -14.73
CA LEU A 66 9.40 0.70 -13.87
C LEU A 66 9.40 1.58 -12.62
N SER A 67 8.26 2.20 -12.33
CA SER A 67 8.11 3.22 -11.29
C SER A 67 6.80 3.09 -10.53
N LEU A 68 6.65 3.82 -9.43
CA LEU A 68 5.42 3.95 -8.69
C LEU A 68 4.88 5.37 -8.83
N SER A 69 3.62 5.46 -9.21
CA SER A 69 2.86 6.70 -9.15
C SER A 69 2.14 6.80 -7.80
N LEU A 70 2.29 7.95 -7.13
CA LEU A 70 1.58 8.31 -5.90
C LEU A 70 0.86 9.64 -6.12
N GLN A 71 -0.48 9.61 -6.17
CA GLN A 71 -1.26 10.77 -6.56
C GLN A 71 -2.54 10.89 -5.74
N ALA A 72 -2.94 12.13 -5.41
CA ALA A 72 -4.28 12.38 -4.90
C ALA A 72 -5.33 11.98 -5.95
N CYS A 73 -6.43 11.41 -5.49
CA CYS A 73 -7.53 10.98 -6.35
C CYS A 73 -8.87 11.32 -5.71
N ASP A 74 -9.94 11.15 -6.48
CA ASP A 74 -11.31 11.29 -5.99
C ASP A 74 -12.00 9.92 -5.89
N SER A 75 -13.29 9.93 -5.52
CA SER A 75 -14.06 8.71 -5.33
C SER A 75 -14.24 7.87 -6.61
N SER A 76 -14.00 8.41 -7.80
CA SER A 76 -14.01 7.63 -9.04
C SER A 76 -12.90 6.57 -9.07
N ALA A 77 -11.77 6.82 -8.41
CA ALA A 77 -10.67 5.85 -8.26
C ALA A 77 -11.05 4.63 -7.40
N LEU A 78 -12.21 4.65 -6.74
CA LEU A 78 -12.77 3.49 -6.04
C LEU A 78 -13.46 2.49 -6.98
N GLN A 79 -13.48 2.78 -8.27
CA GLN A 79 -13.85 1.85 -9.34
C GLN A 79 -12.65 1.67 -10.27
N TRP A 80 -12.22 0.43 -10.46
CA TRP A 80 -11.15 0.07 -11.37
C TRP A 80 -11.70 -0.61 -12.61
N VAL A 81 -11.19 -0.27 -13.79
CA VAL A 81 -11.59 -0.92 -15.05
C VAL A 81 -10.42 -1.72 -15.60
N GLY A 82 -10.63 -3.02 -15.81
CA GLY A 82 -9.66 -3.91 -16.42
C GLY A 82 -10.34 -4.97 -17.28
N ASN A 83 -9.78 -5.25 -18.45
CA ASN A 83 -10.33 -6.24 -19.40
C ASN A 83 -11.83 -6.02 -19.73
N GLY A 84 -12.25 -4.75 -19.81
CA GLY A 84 -13.65 -4.37 -20.09
C GLY A 84 -14.63 -4.61 -18.92
N LYS A 85 -14.14 -5.03 -17.75
CA LYS A 85 -14.93 -5.19 -16.52
C LYS A 85 -14.61 -4.08 -15.53
N THR A 86 -15.62 -3.63 -14.80
CA THR A 86 -15.46 -2.69 -13.68
C THR A 86 -15.47 -3.47 -12.37
N TYR A 87 -14.50 -3.18 -11.52
CA TYR A 87 -14.30 -3.77 -10.21
C TYR A 87 -14.37 -2.67 -9.16
N SER A 88 -15.13 -2.91 -8.09
CA SER A 88 -15.12 -2.00 -6.95
C SER A 88 -13.93 -2.31 -6.04
N MET A 89 -13.27 -1.27 -5.54
CA MET A 89 -12.21 -1.42 -4.56
C MET A 89 -12.77 -2.01 -3.25
N ARG A 90 -11.99 -2.87 -2.59
CA ARG A 90 -12.33 -3.49 -1.32
C ARG A 90 -11.22 -3.25 -0.30
N PRO A 91 -11.52 -3.22 1.01
CA PRO A 91 -10.49 -3.18 2.04
C PRO A 91 -9.55 -4.38 1.95
N LEU A 92 -8.26 -4.09 2.08
CA LEU A 92 -7.21 -5.09 2.16
C LEU A 92 -7.24 -5.74 3.55
N VAL A 93 -7.69 -6.99 3.62
CA VAL A 93 -7.94 -7.69 4.89
C VAL A 93 -6.65 -7.93 5.66
N GLU A 94 -5.56 -8.17 4.96
CA GLU A 94 -4.22 -8.42 5.50
C GLU A 94 -3.66 -7.19 6.26
N ALA A 95 -4.17 -5.98 5.97
CA ALA A 95 -3.78 -4.76 6.67
C ALA A 95 -4.70 -4.43 7.87
N ALA A 96 -5.75 -5.22 8.12
CA ALA A 96 -6.77 -4.88 9.13
C ALA A 96 -6.19 -4.72 10.53
N ASP A 97 -5.25 -5.59 10.93
CA ASP A 97 -4.61 -5.53 12.24
C ASP A 97 -3.63 -4.37 12.38
N LEU A 98 -3.18 -3.78 11.27
CA LEU A 98 -2.25 -2.66 11.27
C LEU A 98 -2.96 -1.30 11.32
N LEU A 99 -4.22 -1.25 10.88
CA LEU A 99 -4.98 -0.01 10.74
C LEU A 99 -5.74 0.32 12.05
N PRO A 100 -5.87 1.61 12.43
CA PRO A 100 -5.36 2.79 11.73
C PRO A 100 -3.83 2.94 11.85
N PHE A 101 -3.20 3.36 10.75
CA PHE A 101 -1.75 3.46 10.62
C PHE A 101 -1.29 4.92 10.54
N THR A 102 -0.49 5.37 11.52
CA THR A 102 0.07 6.73 11.50
C THR A 102 1.40 6.74 10.75
N VAL A 103 1.52 7.53 9.69
CA VAL A 103 2.76 7.63 8.91
C VAL A 103 3.73 8.57 9.62
N SER A 104 4.80 8.02 10.20
CA SER A 104 5.89 8.80 10.82
C SER A 104 7.08 9.01 9.89
N GLN A 105 7.33 8.07 8.98
CA GLN A 105 8.36 8.20 7.96
C GLN A 105 7.82 7.71 6.61
N PHE A 106 8.37 8.32 5.57
CA PHE A 106 8.12 7.98 4.19
C PHE A 106 9.47 7.80 3.50
N LYS A 107 9.69 6.64 2.87
CA LYS A 107 10.94 6.31 2.18
C LYS A 107 10.64 5.88 0.76
N GLU A 108 11.48 6.31 -0.16
CA GLU A 108 11.49 5.91 -1.56
C GLU A 108 12.80 5.21 -1.86
N SER A 109 12.75 4.21 -2.71
CA SER A 109 13.93 3.48 -3.15
C SER A 109 13.73 3.00 -4.59
N ASP A 110 14.85 2.59 -5.19
CA ASP A 110 14.89 1.96 -6.50
C ASP A 110 15.58 0.60 -6.41
N PRO A 111 14.88 -0.45 -5.95
CA PRO A 111 15.45 -1.80 -5.91
C PRO A 111 15.76 -2.37 -7.30
N LEU A 112 15.17 -1.83 -8.36
CA LEU A 112 15.38 -2.27 -9.74
C LEU A 112 16.65 -1.66 -10.37
N GLY A 113 17.14 -0.55 -9.82
CA GLY A 113 18.34 0.15 -10.30
C GLY A 113 18.15 0.83 -11.64
N GLU A 114 16.90 1.16 -12.01
CA GLU A 114 16.51 1.75 -13.28
C GLU A 114 16.46 3.28 -13.25
N GLY A 115 16.81 3.90 -12.11
CA GLY A 115 16.77 5.33 -11.88
C GLY A 115 15.38 5.88 -11.54
N ALA A 116 14.40 5.00 -11.31
CA ALA A 116 13.01 5.35 -11.01
C ALA A 116 12.59 4.82 -9.63
N ILE A 117 11.68 5.52 -8.95
CA ILE A 117 11.16 5.09 -7.65
C ILE A 117 10.26 3.88 -7.87
N SER A 118 10.78 2.68 -7.63
CA SER A 118 10.05 1.42 -7.81
C SER A 118 9.56 0.84 -6.48
N GLU A 119 9.86 1.48 -5.36
CA GLU A 119 9.39 1.11 -4.04
C GLU A 119 9.13 2.33 -3.15
N VAL A 120 8.04 2.23 -2.37
CA VAL A 120 7.63 3.19 -1.36
C VAL A 120 7.39 2.45 -0.05
N VAL A 121 7.95 2.97 1.05
CA VAL A 121 7.79 2.43 2.40
C VAL A 121 7.22 3.50 3.33
N LEU A 122 6.08 3.20 3.95
CA LEU A 122 5.49 3.97 5.03
C LEU A 122 5.83 3.29 6.35
N LEU A 123 6.33 4.05 7.32
CA LEU A 123 6.65 3.54 8.67
C LEU A 123 5.80 4.25 9.70
N SER A 124 5.43 3.52 10.74
CA SER A 124 4.73 4.02 11.93
C SER A 124 5.70 4.17 13.11
N PRO A 125 5.42 5.04 14.10
CA PRO A 125 6.29 5.22 15.27
C PRO A 125 6.58 3.95 16.07
N ASP A 126 5.68 2.97 16.02
CA ASP A 126 5.79 1.66 16.68
C ASP A 126 6.69 0.66 15.93
N GLY A 127 7.22 1.05 14.77
CA GLY A 127 8.05 0.20 13.92
C GLY A 127 7.27 -0.63 12.91
N SER A 128 5.94 -0.54 12.89
CA SER A 128 5.13 -1.19 11.87
C SER A 128 5.31 -0.52 10.49
N GLN A 129 5.11 -1.28 9.42
CA GLN A 129 5.49 -0.92 8.06
C GLN A 129 4.44 -1.32 7.02
N LEU A 130 4.21 -0.43 6.07
CA LEU A 130 3.53 -0.70 4.80
C LEU A 130 4.53 -0.48 3.66
N LEU A 131 4.78 -1.51 2.86
CA LEU A 131 5.65 -1.45 1.69
C LEU A 131 4.84 -1.66 0.42
N PHE A 132 5.09 -0.81 -0.57
CA PHE A 132 4.51 -0.87 -1.90
C PHE A 132 5.66 -0.99 -2.90
N ARG A 133 5.62 -1.96 -3.80
CA ARG A 133 6.68 -2.20 -4.77
C ARG A 133 6.12 -2.48 -6.15
N HIS A 134 6.70 -1.88 -7.18
CA HIS A 134 6.45 -2.30 -8.55
C HIS A 134 7.08 -3.67 -8.78
N LEU A 135 6.29 -4.68 -9.11
CA LEU A 135 6.76 -6.02 -9.44
C LEU A 135 6.97 -6.15 -10.96
N MET A 136 8.00 -6.92 -11.35
CA MET A 136 8.32 -7.17 -12.75
C MET A 136 7.12 -7.74 -13.53
N PRO A 137 7.09 -7.58 -14.88
CA PRO A 137 5.88 -7.71 -15.67
C PRO A 137 5.03 -8.95 -15.40
N PRO A 138 3.70 -8.79 -15.35
CA PRO A 138 2.91 -7.59 -15.72
C PRO A 138 2.99 -6.43 -14.70
N MET A 139 2.65 -5.20 -15.11
CA MET A 139 2.58 -3.99 -14.24
C MET A 139 1.72 -4.26 -12.99
N THR A 140 2.37 -4.67 -11.91
CA THR A 140 1.71 -5.17 -10.71
C THR A 140 2.28 -4.44 -9.50
N LEU A 141 1.39 -4.04 -8.60
CA LEU A 141 1.73 -3.49 -7.30
C LEU A 141 1.81 -4.62 -6.28
N GLY A 142 3.00 -4.85 -5.75
CA GLY A 142 3.21 -5.65 -4.55
C GLY A 142 2.94 -4.85 -3.28
N ILE A 143 2.26 -5.45 -2.31
CA ILE A 143 1.99 -4.86 -0.99
C ILE A 143 2.47 -5.82 0.10
N GLU A 144 3.31 -5.32 1.00
CA GLU A 144 3.76 -6.03 2.20
C GLU A 144 3.38 -5.25 3.45
N VAL A 145 2.88 -5.98 4.45
CA VAL A 145 2.42 -5.46 5.73
C VAL A 145 3.22 -6.13 6.83
N THR A 146 3.96 -5.35 7.61
CA THR A 146 4.79 -5.86 8.70
C THR A 146 4.47 -5.12 9.99
N GLY A 147 4.09 -5.82 11.04
CA GLY A 147 3.70 -5.22 12.31
C GLY A 147 2.64 -6.05 13.03
N GLN A 148 2.27 -5.64 14.23
CA GLN A 148 1.19 -6.22 15.01
C GLN A 148 0.24 -5.10 15.47
N ALA A 149 -1.04 -5.45 15.65
CA ALA A 149 -2.01 -4.52 16.21
C ALA A 149 -1.47 -3.86 17.49
N PRO A 150 -1.81 -2.57 17.74
CA PRO A 150 -1.53 -1.95 19.03
C PRO A 150 -2.10 -2.87 20.10
N ASN A 151 -1.24 -3.30 21.01
CA ASN A 151 -1.53 -4.31 22.02
C ASN A 151 -2.62 -3.76 22.96
N ASN A 152 -3.89 -3.95 22.63
CA ASN A 152 -5.04 -3.57 23.45
C ASN A 152 -5.23 -4.56 24.60
N SER A 153 -4.15 -4.92 25.31
CA SER A 153 -4.22 -5.64 26.57
C SER A 153 -4.68 -4.66 27.67
N PHE A 154 -5.91 -4.18 27.55
CA PHE A 154 -6.67 -3.72 28.70
C PHE A 154 -7.00 -4.99 29.51
N LYS A 155 -6.10 -5.38 30.42
CA LYS A 155 -6.46 -6.32 31.48
C LYS A 155 -7.55 -5.65 32.32
N PRO A 156 -8.76 -6.21 32.42
CA PRO A 156 -9.70 -5.74 33.41
C PRO A 156 -9.05 -5.97 34.77
N THR A 157 -8.83 -4.89 35.52
CA THR A 157 -8.45 -5.01 36.92
C THR A 157 -9.58 -5.77 37.61
N PRO A 158 -9.34 -6.93 38.26
CA PRO A 158 -10.41 -7.60 38.98
C PRO A 158 -10.88 -6.66 40.08
N LEU A 159 -12.16 -6.30 40.02
CA LEU A 159 -12.85 -5.62 41.11
C LEU A 159 -12.67 -6.49 42.36
N ARG A 160 -11.94 -5.93 43.34
CA ARG A 160 -11.73 -6.53 44.64
C ARG A 160 -13.09 -6.60 45.33
N GLY A 161 -13.75 -7.75 45.25
CA GLY A 161 -14.97 -8.03 45.98
C GLY A 161 -14.70 -7.95 47.48
N ALA A 162 -15.43 -7.05 48.13
CA ALA A 162 -15.52 -6.96 49.57
C ALA A 162 -16.39 -8.11 50.10
N ALA A 163 -15.86 -8.87 51.05
CA ALA A 163 -16.56 -9.47 52.19
C ALA A 163 -15.51 -10.03 53.16
#